data_AF-A0A3P1WHJ0-F1
#
_entry.id   AF-A0A3P1WHJ0-F1
#
_cell.length_a   1.000
_cell.length_b   1.000
_cell.length_c   1.000
_cell.angle_alpha   90.00
_cell.angle_beta   90.00
_cell.angle_gamma   90.00
#
_symmetry.space_group_name_H-M   'P 1'
#
loop_
_entity.id
_entity.type
_entity.pdbx_description
1 polymer ?
#
loop_
_entity_poly.entity_id
_entity_poly.type
_entity_poly.pdbx_seq_one_letter_code
_entity_poly.pdbx_strand_id
1 'polypeptide(L)'
;MTSERDFKDLVRARMAMTGENYTTARAKLLAELDEAKRFREKMLRTFLPDGRLLSVPTRRRARVVVLLELLHLFEPDRQYSELEVNDLLRPMHPDVALLRRELVDYGFVTRTAGVYRLADECPQPGPIVAGEFPADAAQRFAAAREAQPAHLTSSDD
;
A
#
# COMPACT_ATOMS: atom_id res chain seq x y z
N MET A 1 -7.45 9.14 8.99
CA MET A 1 -8.37 8.28 9.79
C MET A 1 -9.67 8.20 9.00
N THR A 2 -9.97 7.06 8.37
CA THR A 2 -11.13 6.95 7.45
C THR A 2 -12.42 7.30 8.17
N SER A 3 -13.20 8.22 7.59
CA SER A 3 -14.40 8.76 8.24
C SER A 3 -15.57 7.75 8.17
N GLU A 4 -16.54 7.89 9.08
CA GLU A 4 -17.79 7.10 9.04
C GLU A 4 -18.53 7.25 7.69
N ARG A 5 -18.33 8.38 7.00
CA ARG A 5 -18.85 8.66 5.66
C ARG A 5 -18.22 7.74 4.62
N ASP A 6 -16.89 7.64 4.61
CA ASP A 6 -16.15 6.79 3.67
C ASP A 6 -16.56 5.33 3.83
N PHE A 7 -16.75 4.87 5.07
CA PHE A 7 -17.20 3.51 5.34
C PHE A 7 -18.61 3.24 4.80
N LYS A 8 -19.56 4.17 4.98
CA LYS A 8 -20.92 4.03 4.43
C LYS A 8 -20.91 3.98 2.91
N ASP A 9 -20.03 4.75 2.26
CA ASP A 9 -19.91 4.76 0.80
C ASP A 9 -19.32 3.45 0.28
N LEU A 10 -18.36 2.84 0.98
CA LEU A 10 -17.87 1.50 0.68
C LEU A 10 -18.97 0.43 0.80
N VAL A 11 -19.79 0.49 1.85
CA VAL A 11 -20.92 -0.44 2.00
C VAL A 11 -21.91 -0.28 0.83
N ARG A 12 -22.24 0.96 0.44
CA ARG A 12 -23.12 1.23 -0.71
C ARG A 12 -22.54 0.74 -2.03
N ALA A 13 -21.26 0.96 -2.27
CA ALA A 13 -20.57 0.46 -3.46
C ALA A 13 -20.65 -1.07 -3.54
N ARG A 14 -20.42 -1.76 -2.41
CA ARG A 14 -20.59 -3.21 -2.33
C ARG A 14 -22.01 -3.64 -2.65
N MET A 15 -23.02 -3.01 -2.03
CA MET A 15 -24.43 -3.32 -2.31
C MET A 15 -24.74 -3.20 -3.81
N ALA A 16 -24.24 -2.17 -4.48
CA ALA A 16 -24.44 -1.97 -5.91
C ALA A 16 -23.77 -3.07 -6.76
N MET A 17 -22.62 -3.57 -6.34
CA MET A 17 -21.89 -4.63 -7.04
C MET A 17 -22.46 -6.04 -6.79
N THR A 18 -22.95 -6.33 -5.59
CA THR A 18 -23.34 -7.69 -5.17
C THR A 18 -24.84 -7.91 -5.08
N GLY A 19 -25.64 -6.85 -5.07
CA GLY A 19 -27.09 -6.90 -4.80
C GLY A 19 -27.43 -7.22 -3.34
N GLU A 20 -26.44 -7.21 -2.43
CA GLU A 20 -26.65 -7.48 -1.01
C GLU A 20 -27.42 -6.35 -0.32
N ASN A 21 -28.17 -6.67 0.74
CA ASN A 21 -28.73 -5.65 1.63
C ASN A 21 -27.62 -5.00 2.48
N TYR A 22 -27.92 -3.85 3.08
CA TYR A 22 -26.97 -3.08 3.88
C TYR A 22 -26.33 -3.89 5.02
N THR A 23 -27.11 -4.66 5.78
CA THR A 23 -26.61 -5.43 6.93
C THR A 23 -25.63 -6.50 6.49
N THR A 24 -25.97 -7.25 5.44
CA THR A 24 -25.11 -8.29 4.87
C THR A 24 -23.85 -7.70 4.26
N ALA A 25 -23.99 -6.64 3.44
CA ALA A 25 -22.86 -5.95 2.83
C ALA A 25 -21.89 -5.39 3.88
N ARG A 26 -22.42 -4.75 4.93
CA ARG A 26 -21.65 -4.23 6.06
C ARG A 26 -20.93 -5.34 6.81
N ALA A 27 -21.62 -6.42 7.16
CA ALA A 27 -21.03 -7.53 7.92
C ALA A 27 -19.89 -8.20 7.15
N LYS A 28 -20.06 -8.45 5.85
CA LYS A 28 -19.00 -9.02 5.01
C LYS A 28 -17.82 -8.08 4.83
N LEU A 29 -18.06 -6.79 4.61
CA LEU A 29 -16.99 -5.80 4.51
C LEU A 29 -16.15 -5.74 5.80
N LEU A 30 -16.79 -5.75 6.98
CA LEU A 30 -16.06 -5.80 8.25
C LEU A 30 -15.22 -7.08 8.38
N ALA A 31 -15.77 -8.24 8.01
CA ALA A 31 -15.04 -9.50 8.06
C ALA A 31 -13.83 -9.51 7.11
N GLU A 32 -13.97 -8.97 5.91
CA GLU A 32 -12.88 -8.84 4.92
C GLU A 32 -11.78 -7.88 5.42
N LEU A 33 -12.15 -6.77 6.06
CA LEU A 33 -11.19 -5.84 6.68
C LEU A 33 -10.45 -6.50 7.86
N ASP A 34 -11.15 -7.24 8.71
CA ASP A 34 -10.53 -7.97 9.83
C ASP A 34 -9.60 -9.10 9.34
N GLU A 35 -9.94 -9.77 8.24
CA GLU A 35 -9.05 -10.74 7.60
C GLU A 35 -7.82 -10.03 7.03
N ALA A 36 -8.01 -8.93 6.31
CA ALA A 36 -6.91 -8.14 5.74
C ALA A 36 -5.94 -7.67 6.83
N LYS A 37 -6.45 -7.16 7.95
CA LYS A 37 -5.64 -6.76 9.11
C LYS A 37 -4.83 -7.92 9.69
N ARG A 38 -5.47 -9.05 9.96
CA ARG A 38 -4.80 -10.26 10.48
C ARG A 38 -3.74 -10.79 9.50
N PHE A 39 -4.06 -10.78 8.21
CA PHE A 39 -3.12 -11.18 7.16
C PHE A 39 -1.92 -10.23 7.11
N ARG A 40 -2.15 -8.91 7.19
CA ARG A 40 -1.10 -7.89 7.26
C ARG A 40 -0.15 -8.17 8.43
N GLU A 41 -0.67 -8.24 9.66
CA GLU A 41 0.13 -8.49 10.86
C GLU A 41 1.00 -9.76 10.74
N LYS A 42 0.45 -10.82 10.14
CA LYS A 42 1.20 -12.05 9.85
C LYS A 42 2.32 -11.81 8.85
N MET A 43 2.06 -11.09 7.76
CA MET A 43 3.08 -10.79 6.75
C MET A 43 4.18 -9.88 7.31
N LEU A 44 3.85 -8.87 8.11
CA LEU A 44 4.85 -7.98 8.71
C LEU A 44 5.75 -8.75 9.67
N ARG A 45 5.18 -9.61 10.51
CA ARG A 45 5.97 -10.47 11.39
C ARG A 45 6.88 -11.44 10.63
N THR A 46 6.44 -11.91 9.47
CA THR A 46 7.19 -12.90 8.68
C THR A 46 8.30 -12.25 7.84
N PHE A 47 8.03 -11.10 7.25
CA PHE A 47 8.91 -10.48 6.26
C PHE A 47 9.60 -9.21 6.73
N LEU A 48 9.04 -8.51 7.73
CA LEU A 48 9.51 -7.23 8.28
C LEU A 48 9.62 -7.27 9.83
N PRO A 49 10.19 -8.33 10.46
CA PRO A 49 10.15 -8.49 11.92
C PRO A 49 10.81 -7.33 12.68
N ASP A 50 11.87 -6.76 12.11
CA ASP A 50 12.64 -5.65 12.70
C ASP A 50 12.51 -4.36 11.87
N GLY A 51 11.44 -4.24 11.09
CA GLY A 51 11.27 -3.13 10.15
C GLY A 51 12.18 -3.21 8.92
N ARG A 52 12.93 -4.31 8.73
CA ARG A 52 13.74 -4.59 7.53
C ARG A 52 13.19 -5.80 6.79
N LEU A 53 13.14 -5.72 5.47
CA LEU A 53 12.61 -6.78 4.64
C LEU A 53 13.62 -7.93 4.57
N LEU A 54 13.25 -9.12 5.05
CA LEU A 54 14.11 -10.30 5.00
C LEU A 54 14.22 -10.88 3.58
N SER A 55 13.10 -10.90 2.86
CA SER A 55 13.02 -11.31 1.47
C SER A 55 11.74 -10.77 0.82
N VAL A 56 11.76 -10.56 -0.49
CA VAL A 56 10.56 -10.19 -1.23
C VAL A 56 9.61 -11.40 -1.33
N PRO A 57 8.34 -11.29 -0.87
CA PRO A 57 7.42 -12.42 -0.92
C PRO A 57 7.18 -12.93 -2.35
N THR A 58 7.21 -14.26 -2.51
CA THR A 58 6.89 -14.92 -3.78
C THR A 58 5.39 -14.91 -4.07
N ARG A 59 4.56 -15.02 -3.03
CA ARG A 59 3.10 -14.91 -3.17
C ARG A 59 2.71 -13.45 -3.38
N ARG A 60 1.98 -13.18 -4.46
CA ARG A 60 1.57 -11.84 -4.87
C ARG A 60 0.77 -11.07 -3.82
N ARG A 61 -0.26 -11.68 -3.20
CA ARG A 61 -1.02 -11.04 -2.10
C ARG A 61 -0.14 -10.63 -0.91
N ALA A 62 0.86 -11.45 -0.55
CA ALA A 62 1.81 -11.11 0.51
C ALA A 62 2.75 -9.97 0.09
N ARG A 63 3.16 -9.97 -1.18
CA ARG A 63 3.99 -8.92 -1.76
C ARG A 63 3.28 -7.57 -1.75
N VAL A 64 2.02 -7.50 -2.18
CA VAL A 64 1.21 -6.27 -2.12
C VAL A 64 1.16 -5.72 -0.69
N VAL A 65 1.01 -6.57 0.32
CA VAL A 65 1.05 -6.13 1.71
C VAL A 65 2.39 -5.48 2.06
N VAL A 66 3.52 -6.08 1.67
CA VAL A 66 4.85 -5.50 1.92
C VAL A 66 5.03 -4.19 1.16
N LEU A 67 4.66 -4.13 -0.12
CA LEU A 67 4.77 -2.92 -0.94
C LEU A 67 3.96 -1.76 -0.36
N LEU A 68 2.73 -2.01 0.09
CA LEU A 68 1.89 -1.02 0.77
C LEU A 68 2.53 -0.51 2.07
N GLU A 69 3.28 -1.34 2.79
CA GLU A 69 4.06 -0.81 3.92
C GLU A 69 5.15 0.13 3.43
N LEU A 70 5.92 -0.23 2.39
CA LEU A 70 7.04 0.60 1.90
C LEU A 70 6.62 2.01 1.45
N LEU A 71 5.34 2.27 1.22
CA LEU A 71 4.85 3.58 0.81
C LEU A 71 5.08 4.69 1.85
N HIS A 72 5.24 4.35 3.14
CA HIS A 72 5.57 5.34 4.16
C HIS A 72 6.95 6.01 3.98
N LEU A 73 7.81 5.43 3.13
CA LEU A 73 9.11 5.99 2.79
C LEU A 73 9.00 7.11 1.75
N PHE A 74 7.88 7.18 1.04
CA PHE A 74 7.65 8.15 -0.03
C PHE A 74 6.83 9.32 0.51
N GLU A 75 7.27 10.51 0.15
CA GLU A 75 6.54 11.73 0.42
C GLU A 75 5.47 11.93 -0.66
N PRO A 76 4.26 12.34 -0.27
CA PRO A 76 3.23 12.72 -1.21
C PRO A 76 3.71 13.88 -2.08
N ASP A 77 3.38 13.84 -3.37
CA ASP A 77 3.62 14.91 -4.35
C ASP A 77 5.09 15.29 -4.60
N ARG A 78 6.04 14.58 -3.97
CA ARG A 78 7.47 14.69 -4.24
C ARG A 78 7.86 13.87 -5.47
N GLN A 79 8.77 14.43 -6.25
CA GLN A 79 9.46 13.75 -7.34
C GLN A 79 10.81 13.22 -6.86
N TYR A 80 11.14 12.02 -7.29
CA TYR A 80 12.38 11.34 -6.95
C TYR A 80 13.11 10.91 -8.22
N SER A 81 14.41 11.10 -8.24
CA SER A 81 15.29 10.40 -9.16
C SER A 81 15.36 8.91 -8.81
N GLU A 82 15.81 8.10 -9.77
CA GLU A 82 16.08 6.68 -9.51
C GLU A 82 17.08 6.46 -8.36
N LEU A 83 18.08 7.35 -8.23
CA LEU A 83 19.06 7.28 -7.16
C LEU A 83 18.41 7.48 -5.79
N GLU A 84 17.57 8.52 -5.65
CA GLU A 84 16.86 8.76 -4.39
C GLU A 84 15.92 7.61 -4.03
N VAL A 85 15.21 7.03 -5.00
CA VAL A 85 14.37 5.84 -4.73
C VAL A 85 15.21 4.66 -4.27
N ASN A 86 16.37 4.44 -4.90
CA ASN A 86 17.27 3.38 -4.48
C ASN A 86 17.75 3.62 -3.04
N ASP A 87 18.08 4.85 -2.68
CA ASP A 87 18.56 5.19 -1.33
C ASP A 87 17.45 5.08 -0.27
N LEU A 88 16.20 5.42 -0.60
CA LEU A 88 15.03 5.20 0.27
C LEU A 88 14.79 3.70 0.54
N LEU A 89 14.94 2.86 -0.48
CA LEU A 89 14.63 1.43 -0.38
C LEU A 89 15.77 0.58 0.18
N ARG A 90 17.02 1.04 0.05
CA ARG A 90 18.23 0.28 0.44
C ARG A 90 18.27 -0.13 1.92
N PRO A 91 17.84 0.71 2.88
CA PRO A 91 17.71 0.30 4.29
C PRO A 91 16.76 -0.89 4.48
N MET A 92 15.73 -0.98 3.63
CA MET A 92 14.73 -2.04 3.70
C MET A 92 15.19 -3.35 3.08
N HIS A 93 15.80 -3.31 1.89
CA HIS A 93 16.23 -4.51 1.17
C HIS A 93 17.34 -4.20 0.16
N PRO A 94 18.36 -5.07 -0.01
CA PRO A 94 19.44 -4.84 -0.97
C PRO A 94 18.98 -4.90 -2.43
N ASP A 95 17.97 -5.70 -2.76
CA ASP A 95 17.38 -5.77 -4.10
C ASP A 95 16.38 -4.61 -4.33
N VAL A 96 16.91 -3.39 -4.40
CA VAL A 96 16.15 -2.16 -4.63
C VAL A 96 15.53 -2.12 -6.03
N ALA A 97 16.15 -2.77 -7.00
CA ALA A 97 15.66 -2.84 -8.37
C ALA A 97 14.36 -3.65 -8.46
N LEU A 98 14.30 -4.80 -7.78
CA LEU A 98 13.06 -5.58 -7.68
C LEU A 98 11.94 -4.80 -6.99
N LEU A 99 12.21 -4.19 -5.84
CA LEU A 99 11.19 -3.42 -5.11
C LEU A 99 10.65 -2.25 -5.93
N ARG A 100 11.53 -1.47 -6.56
CA ARG A 100 11.15 -0.35 -7.42
C ARG A 100 10.32 -0.80 -8.60
N ARG A 101 10.67 -1.92 -9.24
CA ARG A 101 9.88 -2.50 -10.34
C ARG A 101 8.49 -2.89 -9.85
N GLU A 102 8.39 -3.63 -8.74
CA GLU A 102 7.11 -4.09 -8.21
C GLU A 102 6.21 -2.92 -7.75
N LEU A 103 6.78 -1.87 -7.13
CA LEU A 103 6.04 -0.65 -6.78
C LEU A 103 5.42 0.03 -8.02
N VAL A 104 6.12 -0.01 -9.15
CA VAL A 104 5.62 0.52 -10.43
C VAL A 104 4.63 -0.43 -11.09
N ASP A 105 4.93 -1.73 -11.14
CA ASP A 105 4.08 -2.74 -11.78
C ASP A 105 2.70 -2.83 -11.12
N TYR A 106 2.65 -2.70 -9.78
CA TYR A 106 1.38 -2.61 -9.04
C TYR A 106 0.73 -1.24 -9.10
N GLY A 107 1.41 -0.21 -9.62
CA GLY A 107 0.87 1.14 -9.80
C GLY A 107 0.84 1.99 -8.53
N PHE A 108 1.53 1.60 -7.46
CA PHE A 108 1.62 2.43 -6.25
C PHE A 108 2.54 3.62 -6.45
N VAL A 109 3.59 3.45 -7.25
CA VAL A 109 4.52 4.49 -7.66
C VAL A 109 4.47 4.60 -9.18
N THR A 110 4.42 5.82 -9.70
CA THR A 110 4.50 6.07 -11.14
C THR A 110 5.93 6.42 -11.54
N ARG A 111 6.30 6.07 -12.77
CA ARG A 111 7.61 6.39 -13.35
C ARG A 111 7.44 7.01 -14.74
N THR A 112 7.87 8.25 -14.92
CA THR A 112 7.85 8.96 -16.21
C THR A 112 9.21 9.59 -16.47
N ALA A 113 9.82 9.30 -17.63
CA ALA A 113 11.14 9.84 -18.01
C ALA A 113 12.23 9.68 -16.93
N GLY A 114 12.22 8.58 -16.18
CA GLY A 114 13.18 8.31 -15.11
C GLY A 114 12.85 8.96 -13.76
N VAL A 115 11.78 9.75 -13.69
CA VAL A 115 11.28 10.38 -12.46
C VAL A 115 10.20 9.50 -11.82
N TYR A 116 10.33 9.27 -10.53
CA TYR A 116 9.43 8.50 -9.69
C TYR A 116 8.58 9.41 -8.82
N ARG A 117 7.32 9.03 -8.58
CA ARG A 117 6.45 9.68 -7.59
C ARG A 117 5.38 8.72 -7.10
N LEU A 118 4.95 8.89 -5.85
CA LEU A 118 3.78 8.19 -5.33
C LEU A 118 2.55 8.50 -6.21
N ALA A 119 1.75 7.50 -6.56
CA ALA A 119 0.56 7.69 -7.39
C ALA A 119 -0.46 8.59 -6.66
N ASP A 120 -1.26 9.36 -7.42
CA ASP A 120 -2.24 10.29 -6.83
C ASP A 120 -3.41 9.58 -6.17
N GLU A 121 -3.77 8.41 -6.71
CA GLU A 121 -4.83 7.55 -6.23
C GLU A 121 -4.33 6.11 -6.10
N CYS A 122 -4.97 5.34 -5.22
CA CYS A 122 -4.68 3.92 -5.11
C CYS A 122 -5.03 3.26 -6.45
N PRO A 123 -4.11 2.47 -7.05
CA PRO A 123 -4.35 1.82 -8.32
C PRO A 123 -5.57 0.89 -8.21
N GLN A 124 -6.42 0.92 -9.24
CA GLN A 124 -7.54 0.00 -9.38
C GLN A 124 -7.06 -1.25 -10.13
N PRO A 125 -6.83 -2.37 -9.44
CA PRO A 125 -6.35 -3.58 -10.10
C PRO A 125 -7.37 -4.11 -11.10
N GLY A 126 -6.90 -4.52 -12.27
CA GLY A 126 -7.72 -5.28 -13.21
C GLY A 126 -8.23 -6.59 -12.59
N PRO A 127 -9.28 -7.22 -13.16
CA PRO A 127 -9.97 -8.37 -12.54
C PRO A 127 -9.05 -9.57 -12.28
N ILE A 128 -7.98 -9.72 -13.08
CA ILE A 128 -7.00 -10.80 -12.93
C ILE A 128 -6.19 -10.67 -11.63
N VAL A 129 -5.86 -9.43 -11.23
CA VAL A 129 -4.96 -9.14 -10.10
C VAL A 129 -5.71 -8.56 -8.89
N ALA A 130 -7.02 -8.31 -9.00
CA ALA A 130 -7.83 -7.78 -7.91
C ALA A 130 -7.77 -8.63 -6.62
N GLY A 131 -7.71 -9.96 -6.74
CA GLY A 131 -7.59 -10.87 -5.59
C GLY A 131 -6.24 -10.79 -4.85
N GLU A 132 -5.25 -10.09 -5.41
CA GLU A 132 -3.96 -9.84 -4.79
C GLU A 132 -4.01 -8.65 -3.82
N PHE A 133 -4.96 -7.74 -4.01
CA PHE A 133 -5.10 -6.54 -3.19
C PHE A 133 -5.92 -6.86 -1.94
N PRO A 134 -5.39 -6.61 -0.74
CA PRO A 134 -6.18 -6.76 0.47
C PRO A 134 -7.30 -5.70 0.51
N ALA A 135 -8.41 -6.01 1.19
CA ALA A 135 -9.57 -5.13 1.28
C ALA A 135 -9.25 -3.74 1.89
N ASP A 136 -8.17 -3.63 2.66
CA ASP A 136 -7.69 -2.40 3.29
C ASP A 136 -6.63 -1.65 2.45
N ALA A 137 -6.33 -2.10 1.23
CA ALA A 137 -5.27 -1.52 0.39
C ALA A 137 -5.45 -0.02 0.14
N ALA A 138 -6.66 0.41 -0.27
CA ALA A 138 -6.96 1.80 -0.55
C ALA A 138 -6.82 2.69 0.71
N GLN A 139 -7.27 2.20 1.86
CA GLN A 139 -7.12 2.90 3.13
C GLN A 139 -5.65 3.06 3.52
N ARG A 140 -4.85 2.01 3.35
CA ARG A 140 -3.40 2.03 3.67
C ARG A 140 -2.64 2.95 2.74
N PHE A 141 -2.99 2.93 1.45
CA PHE A 141 -2.45 3.85 0.46
C PHE A 141 -2.77 5.32 0.82
N ALA A 142 -4.04 5.61 1.12
CA ALA A 142 -4.46 6.94 1.55
C ALA A 142 -3.73 7.38 2.82
N ALA A 143 -3.57 6.49 3.81
CA ALA A 143 -2.82 6.79 5.02
C ALA A 143 -1.33 7.10 4.75
N ALA A 144 -0.70 6.39 3.81
CA ALA A 144 0.67 6.71 3.38
C ALA A 144 0.76 8.08 2.68
N ARG A 145 -0.29 8.48 1.93
CA ARG A 145 -0.39 9.81 1.33
C ARG A 145 -0.70 10.93 2.33
N GLU A 146 -1.42 10.63 3.41
CA GLU A 146 -1.74 11.60 4.46
C GLU A 146 -0.59 11.79 5.45
N ALA A 147 0.23 10.75 5.66
CA ALA A 147 1.37 10.81 6.53
C ALA A 147 2.42 11.75 5.93
N GLN A 148 2.60 12.93 6.55
CA GLN A 148 3.82 13.70 6.36
C GLN A 148 5.00 12.84 6.82
N PRO A 149 6.12 12.80 6.08
CA PRO A 149 7.32 12.15 6.57
C PRO A 149 7.63 12.76 7.95
N ALA A 150 7.93 11.91 8.93
CA ALA A 150 8.55 12.41 10.15
C ALA A 150 9.80 13.16 9.71
N HIS A 151 9.79 14.49 9.87
CA HIS A 151 10.93 15.36 9.59
C HIS A 151 12.18 14.71 10.19
N LEU A 152 13.03 14.10 9.36
CA LEU A 152 14.43 13.98 9.67
C LEU A 152 14.94 15.41 9.53
N THR A 153 14.85 16.17 10.62
CA THR A 153 15.58 17.43 10.73
C THR A 153 17.05 17.09 10.51
N SER A 154 17.51 17.40 9.31
CA SER A 154 18.91 17.65 9.04
C SER A 154 19.27 18.86 9.90
N SER A 155 19.63 18.60 11.17
CA SER A 155 20.49 19.51 11.91
C SER A 155 21.86 19.38 11.26
N ASP A 156 22.06 20.17 10.21
CA ASP A 156 23.38 20.70 9.91
C ASP A 156 23.64 21.80 10.96
N ASP A 157 24.54 21.50 11.90
CA ASP A 157 25.22 22.44 12.79
C ASP A 157 26.71 22.06 12.78
#